data_AF-A0A1H9LDM7-F1
#
_entry.id   AF-A0A1H9LDM7-F1
#
_cell.length_a   1.000
_cell.length_b   1.000
_cell.length_c   1.000
_cell.angle_alpha   90.00
_cell.angle_beta   90.00
_cell.angle_gamma   90.00
#
_symmetry.space_group_name_H-M   'P 1'
#
loop_
_entity.id
_entity.type
_entity.pdbx_description
1 polymer ?
#
loop_
_entity_poly.entity_id
_entity_poly.type
_entity_poly.pdbx_seq_one_letter_code
_entity_poly.pdbx_strand_id
1 'polypeptide(L)'
;MDTVEELNGTYFYAGRSNLTATELLFMIFCENTAGQFGIGVADFGAIIAIVSERNNLSTRGKLANTTKGTSYASKGARAVFG
;
A
#
# COMPACT_ATOMS: atom_id res chain seq x y z
N MET A 1 18.31 -11.15 -8.36
CA MET A 1 18.07 -12.28 -7.44
C MET A 1 17.70 -11.65 -6.12
N ASP A 2 16.41 -11.42 -5.92
CA ASP A 2 15.84 -10.83 -4.70
C ASP A 2 15.56 -11.97 -3.72
N THR A 3 16.61 -12.48 -3.07
CA THR A 3 16.43 -13.46 -2.00
C THR A 3 15.97 -12.75 -0.74
N VAL A 4 14.93 -13.30 -0.11
CA VAL A 4 14.52 -12.88 1.22
C VAL A 4 15.47 -13.53 2.23
N GLU A 5 16.31 -12.71 2.85
CA GLU A 5 17.18 -13.16 3.94
C GLU A 5 16.50 -12.82 5.27
N GLU A 6 16.21 -13.84 6.08
CA GLU A 6 15.69 -13.65 7.44
C GLU A 6 16.88 -13.53 8.41
N LEU A 7 16.98 -12.39 9.08
CA LEU A 7 17.95 -12.15 10.15
C LEU A 7 17.21 -11.63 11.38
N ASN A 8 17.33 -12.36 12.49
CA ASN A 8 16.76 -11.98 13.79
C ASN A 8 15.24 -11.69 13.75
N GLY A 9 14.47 -12.47 12.99
CA GLY A 9 13.02 -12.29 12.83
C GLY A 9 12.61 -11.10 11.96
N THR A 10 13.56 -10.53 11.21
CA THR A 10 13.32 -9.47 10.24
C THR A 10 13.84 -9.86 8.87
N TYR A 11 13.31 -9.23 7.83
CA TYR A 11 13.57 -9.60 6.45
C TYR A 11 14.31 -8.48 5.70
N PHE A 12 15.19 -8.89 4.78
CA PHE A 12 15.75 -8.02 3.75
C PHE A 12 15.04 -8.27 2.42
N TYR A 13 14.52 -7.22 1.79
CA TYR A 13 13.81 -7.31 0.52
C TYR A 13 13.90 -6.02 -0.30
N ALA A 14 14.20 -6.14 -1.60
CA ALA A 14 14.26 -5.01 -2.54
C ALA A 14 15.08 -3.80 -2.01
N GLY A 15 16.24 -4.07 -1.40
CA GLY A 15 17.12 -3.05 -0.81
C GLY A 15 16.66 -2.48 0.54
N ARG A 16 15.55 -2.95 1.11
CA ARG A 16 15.07 -2.57 2.45
C ARG A 16 15.40 -3.66 3.47
N SER A 17 16.02 -3.27 4.58
CA SER A 17 16.33 -4.13 5.73
C SER A 17 15.32 -3.95 6.87
N ASN A 18 15.35 -4.87 7.83
CA ASN A 18 14.56 -4.83 9.06
C ASN A 18 13.04 -4.86 8.85
N LEU A 19 12.57 -5.48 7.77
CA LEU A 19 11.14 -5.60 7.52
C LEU A 19 10.52 -6.63 8.46
N THR A 20 9.39 -6.30 9.06
CA THR A 20 8.52 -7.29 9.70
C THR A 20 7.90 -8.21 8.64
N ALA A 21 7.38 -9.37 9.04
CA ALA A 21 6.68 -10.29 8.12
C ALA A 21 5.52 -9.61 7.37
N THR A 22 4.79 -8.70 8.04
CA THR A 22 3.68 -7.94 7.44
C THR A 22 4.17 -6.92 6.42
N GLU A 23 5.26 -6.22 6.72
CA GLU A 23 5.86 -5.27 5.77
C GLU A 23 6.44 -5.98 4.55
N LEU A 24 7.09 -7.12 4.75
CA LEU A 24 7.57 -7.97 3.65
C LEU A 24 6.41 -8.41 2.74
N LEU A 25 5.34 -8.95 3.34
CA LEU A 25 4.14 -9.35 2.59
C LEU A 25 3.58 -8.18 1.78
N PHE A 26 3.46 -7.02 2.40
CA PHE A 26 2.94 -5.81 1.76
C PHE A 26 3.79 -5.40 0.54
N MET A 27 5.12 -5.46 0.67
CA MET A 27 6.03 -5.13 -0.43
C MET A 27 5.93 -6.13 -1.59
N ILE A 28 5.98 -7.43 -1.29
CA ILE A 28 5.82 -8.49 -2.29
C ILE A 28 4.47 -8.37 -2.99
N PHE A 29 3.40 -8.09 -2.25
CA PHE A 29 2.07 -7.91 -2.82
C PHE A 29 2.04 -6.73 -3.81
N CYS A 30 2.58 -5.58 -3.42
CA CYS A 30 2.61 -4.40 -4.30
C CYS A 30 3.45 -4.66 -5.55
N GLU A 31 4.59 -5.36 -5.43
CA GLU A 31 5.46 -5.70 -6.56
C GLU A 31 4.82 -6.68 -7.53
N ASN A 32 4.20 -7.76 -7.02
CA ASN A 32 3.46 -8.69 -7.86
C ASN A 32 2.26 -8.01 -8.53
N THR A 33 1.58 -7.10 -7.84
CA THR A 33 0.51 -6.29 -8.44
C THR A 33 1.05 -5.43 -9.58
N ALA A 34 2.18 -4.74 -9.37
CA ALA A 34 2.81 -3.95 -10.42
C ALA A 34 3.19 -4.80 -11.65
N GLY A 35 3.78 -5.96 -11.42
CA GLY A 35 4.14 -6.91 -12.47
C GLY A 35 2.93 -7.45 -13.24
N GLN A 36 1.86 -7.83 -12.54
CA GLN A 36 0.64 -8.37 -13.16
C GLN A 36 -0.08 -7.36 -14.05
N PHE A 37 -0.14 -6.10 -13.63
CA PHE A 37 -0.83 -5.05 -14.40
C PHE A 37 0.10 -4.31 -15.37
N GLY A 38 1.38 -4.70 -15.47
CA GLY A 38 2.37 -4.00 -16.30
C GLY A 38 2.60 -2.55 -15.88
N ILE A 39 2.32 -2.24 -14.61
CA ILE A 39 2.41 -0.90 -14.06
C ILE A 39 3.88 -0.62 -13.73
N GLY A 40 4.44 0.42 -14.36
CA GLY A 40 5.84 0.78 -14.18
C GLY A 40 6.14 1.34 -12.78
N VAL A 41 7.43 1.49 -12.48
CA VAL A 41 7.92 2.03 -11.19
C VAL A 41 7.32 3.41 -10.87
N ALA A 42 7.02 4.22 -11.90
CA ALA A 42 6.39 5.54 -11.76
C ALA A 42 5.04 5.51 -11.04
N ASP A 43 4.28 4.41 -11.21
CA ASP A 43 2.92 4.24 -10.69
C ASP A 43 2.88 3.30 -9.47
N PHE A 44 4.03 2.80 -9.02
CA PHE A 44 4.15 1.96 -7.84
C PHE A 44 3.60 2.65 -6.57
N GLY A 45 3.80 3.98 -6.48
CA GLY A 45 3.24 4.79 -5.40
C GLY A 45 1.71 4.81 -5.38
N ALA A 46 1.06 4.70 -6.54
CA ALA A 46 -0.40 4.62 -6.63
C ALA A 46 -0.90 3.26 -6.13
N ILE A 47 -0.21 2.16 -6.48
CA ILE A 47 -0.51 0.82 -5.94
C ILE A 47 -0.42 0.86 -4.41
N ILE A 48 0.69 1.35 -3.86
CA ILE A 48 0.85 1.48 -2.41
C ILE A 48 -0.29 2.30 -1.81
N ALA A 49 -0.65 3.45 -2.39
CA ALA A 49 -1.69 4.31 -1.88
C ALA A 49 -3.08 3.67 -1.90
N ILE A 50 -3.38 2.85 -2.92
CA ILE A 50 -4.63 2.10 -3.04
C ILE A 50 -4.66 0.97 -2.00
N VAL A 51 -3.62 0.13 -1.95
CA VAL A 51 -3.57 -1.04 -1.08
C VAL A 51 -3.51 -0.65 0.40
N SER A 52 -2.79 0.43 0.74
CA SER A 52 -2.75 0.97 2.11
C SER A 52 -3.96 1.83 2.49
N GLU A 53 -4.92 2.01 1.57
CA GLU A 53 -6.09 2.89 1.73
C GLU A 53 -5.72 4.29 2.24
N ARG A 54 -4.67 4.88 1.69
CA ARG A 54 -4.09 6.11 2.21
C ARG A 54 -5.13 7.24 2.21
N ASN A 55 -5.49 7.74 3.39
CA ASN A 55 -6.58 8.69 3.63
C ASN A 55 -6.21 10.16 3.36
N ASN A 56 -5.47 10.41 2.28
CA ASN A 56 -4.90 11.72 1.97
C ASN A 56 -5.89 12.74 1.37
N LEU A 57 -7.15 12.37 1.10
CA LEU A 57 -8.17 13.28 0.58
C LEU A 57 -8.99 13.88 1.73
N SER A 58 -9.08 15.21 1.81
CA SER A 58 -9.89 15.87 2.82
C SER A 58 -11.38 15.64 2.60
N THR A 59 -12.14 15.59 3.69
CA THR A 59 -13.60 15.47 3.68
C THR A 59 -14.21 16.58 4.52
N ARG A 60 -15.47 16.94 4.25
CA ARG A 60 -16.28 17.69 5.23
C ARG A 60 -16.25 16.92 6.55
N GLY A 61 -16.01 17.63 7.66
CA GLY A 61 -15.54 17.08 8.94
C GLY A 61 -16.22 15.79 9.38
N LYS A 62 -15.45 14.94 10.08
CA LYS A 62 -15.96 13.67 10.60
C LYS A 62 -16.44 13.79 12.05
N LEU A 63 -17.37 12.91 12.43
CA LEU A 63 -17.91 12.86 13.78
C LEU A 63 -16.85 12.34 14.77
N ALA A 64 -16.75 12.98 15.93
CA ALA A 64 -15.92 12.55 17.06
C ALA A 64 -14.45 12.24 16.69
N ASN A 65 -13.92 11.13 17.19
CA ASN A 65 -12.52 10.70 17.05
C ASN A 65 -12.27 9.79 15.84
N THR A 66 -13.11 9.89 14.80
CA THR A 66 -12.96 9.04 13.62
C THR A 66 -11.80 9.50 12.72
N THR A 67 -11.13 8.54 12.08
CA THR A 67 -9.97 8.78 11.21
C THR A 67 -10.31 9.78 10.12
N LYS A 68 -9.68 10.96 10.14
CA LYS A 68 -9.97 12.06 9.20
C LYS A 68 -9.65 11.70 7.76
N GLY A 69 -10.33 12.33 6.81
CA GLY A 69 -10.10 12.14 5.38
C GLY A 69 -10.67 10.85 4.77
N THR A 70 -10.45 10.65 3.49
CA THR A 70 -10.82 9.44 2.73
C THR A 70 -9.71 9.09 1.76
N SER A 71 -9.63 7.83 1.35
CA SER A 71 -8.74 7.42 0.26
C SER A 71 -9.39 7.70 -1.10
N TYR A 72 -8.55 7.87 -2.13
CA TYR A 72 -9.01 7.95 -3.51
C TYR A 72 -9.70 6.65 -3.95
N ALA A 73 -9.19 5.50 -3.50
CA ALA A 73 -9.81 4.20 -3.72
C ALA A 73 -11.25 4.16 -3.18
N SER A 74 -11.46 4.58 -1.92
CA SER A 74 -12.79 4.62 -1.30
C SER A 74 -13.74 5.60 -1.99
N LYS A 75 -13.25 6.76 -2.45
CA LYS A 75 -14.05 7.71 -3.23
C LYS A 75 -14.47 7.12 -4.58
N GLY A 76 -13.54 6.47 -5.29
CA GLY A 76 -13.81 5.81 -6.56
C GLY A 76 -14.83 4.67 -6.41
N ALA A 77 -14.66 3.80 -5.42
CA ALA A 77 -15.58 2.69 -5.15
C ALA A 77 -17.01 3.18 -4.90
N ARG A 78 -17.20 4.24 -4.10
CA ARG A 78 -18.53 4.85 -3.89
C ARG A 78 -19.12 5.43 -5.17
N ALA A 79 -18.31 5.95 -6.08
CA ALA A 79 -18.81 6.51 -7.34
C ALA A 79 -19.25 5.42 -8.32
N VAL A 80 -18.65 4.22 -8.25
CA VAL A 80 -18.96 3.09 -9.16
C VAL A 80 -20.08 2.21 -8.60
N PHE A 81 -20.10 1.97 -7.29
CA PHE A 81 -20.96 0.96 -6.65
C PHE A 81 -21.95 1.54 -5.63
N GLY A 82 -21.91 2.85 -5.37
CA GLY A 82 -22.73 3.52 -4.37
C GLY A 82 -24.05 4.07 -4.88
#